data_AF-A0A5K1AKL0-F1
#
_entry.id   AF-A0A5K1AKL0-F1
#
_cell.length_a   1.000
_cell.length_b   1.000
_cell.length_c   1.000
_cell.angle_alpha   90.00
_cell.angle_beta   90.00
_cell.angle_gamma   90.00
#
_symmetry.space_group_name_H-M   'P 1'
#
loop_
_entity.id
_entity.type
_entity.pdbx_description
1 polymer ?
#
loop_
_entity_poly.entity_id
_entity_poly.type
_entity_poly.pdbx_seq_one_letter_code
_entity_poly.pdbx_strand_id
1 'polypeptide(L)' 'QIEPEVTLLTKGIVSNCCPEFSTSLPIERNHSNVLFTLKEESNYRLKLTFRVKYNIFSGLSYSNAIWKKGIQ' A
#
# COMPACT_ATOMS: atom_id res chain seq x y z
N GLN A 1 1.89 8.35 29.39
CA GLN A 1 1.96 8.87 28.01
C GLN A 1 1.52 7.76 27.08
N ILE A 2 0.56 7.98 26.18
CA ILE A 2 0.06 6.93 25.28
C ILE A 2 0.98 6.85 24.06
N GLU A 3 1.38 5.64 23.69
CA GLU A 3 2.18 5.38 22.50
C GLU A 3 1.36 5.65 21.22
N PRO A 4 1.92 6.25 20.16
CA PRO A 4 1.22 6.45 18.91
C PRO A 4 0.85 5.12 18.26
N GLU A 5 -0.42 4.95 17.90
CA GLU A 5 -0.89 3.78 17.15
C GLU A 5 -1.00 4.15 15.68
N VAL A 6 -0.37 3.36 14.80
CA VAL A 6 -0.45 3.53 13.34
C VAL A 6 -1.10 2.31 12.73
N THR A 7 -2.21 2.51 12.04
CA THR A 7 -2.94 1.44 11.34
C THR A 7 -2.90 1.69 9.84
N LEU A 8 -2.33 0.76 9.07
CA LEU A 8 -2.41 0.81 7.61
C LEU A 8 -3.81 0.41 7.16
N LEU A 9 -4.49 1.27 6.42
CA LEU A 9 -5.89 1.12 6.02
C LEU A 9 -6.02 0.59 4.60
N THR A 10 -5.28 1.18 3.66
CA THR A 10 -5.37 0.81 2.24
C THR A 10 -4.01 0.85 1.57
N LYS A 11 -3.86 -0.01 0.56
CA LYS A 11 -2.77 0.03 -0.41
C LYS A 11 -3.36 0.27 -1.80
N GLY A 12 -2.82 1.23 -2.53
CA GLY A 12 -3.28 1.57 -3.86
C GLY A 12 -2.18 1.90 -4.83
N ILE A 13 -2.57 1.97 -6.10
CA ILE A 13 -1.77 2.39 -7.23
C ILE A 13 -2.44 3.54 -7.96
N VAL A 14 -1.64 4.53 -8.33
CA VAL A 14 -2.03 5.64 -9.19
C VAL A 14 -1.14 5.58 -10.43
N SER A 15 -1.74 5.51 -11.61
CA SER A 15 -1.02 5.58 -12.88
C SER A 15 -1.79 6.46 -13.86
N ASN A 16 -1.11 6.95 -14.90
CA ASN A 16 -1.76 7.77 -15.92
C ASN A 16 -2.56 6.91 -16.92
N CYS A 17 -2.33 5.60 -16.95
CA CYS A 17 -2.96 4.68 -17.89
C CYS A 17 -4.24 4.02 -17.35
N CYS A 18 -4.54 4.15 -16.07
CA CYS A 18 -5.70 3.53 -15.43
C CYS A 18 -6.22 4.37 -14.25
N PRO A 19 -7.51 4.24 -13.88
CA PRO A 19 -8.04 4.86 -12.67
C PRO A 19 -7.26 4.43 -11.42
N GLU A 20 -7.29 5.27 -10.38
CA GLU A 20 -6.74 4.89 -9.08
C GLU A 20 -7.37 3.58 -8.60
N PHE A 21 -6.53 2.62 -8.23
CA PHE A 21 -6.98 1.37 -7.64
C PHE A 21 -6.52 1.30 -6.19
N SER A 22 -7.40 0.89 -5.28
CA SER A 22 -7.06 0.71 -3.86
C SER A 22 -7.72 -0.52 -3.27
N THR A 23 -6.97 -1.28 -2.46
CA THR A 23 -7.46 -2.41 -1.68
C THR A 23 -7.37 -2.09 -0.20
N SER A 24 -8.43 -2.42 0.54
CA SER A 24 -8.44 -2.39 2.01
C SER A 24 -7.51 -3.44 2.59
N LEU A 25 -6.90 -3.13 3.72
CA LEU A 25 -6.05 -4.05 4.47
C LEU A 25 -6.71 -4.41 5.81
N PRO A 26 -6.48 -5.64 6.32
CA PRO A 26 -5.69 -6.71 5.72
C PRO A 26 -6.38 -7.33 4.49
N ILE A 27 -5.59 -7.86 3.55
CA ILE A 27 -6.14 -8.54 2.36
C ILE A 27 -6.76 -9.85 2.84
N GLU A 28 -8.08 -10.00 2.70
CA GLU A 28 -8.73 -11.26 3.06
C GLU A 28 -8.30 -12.38 2.09
N ARG A 29 -8.06 -13.58 2.63
CA ARG A 29 -7.58 -14.75 1.87
C ARG A 29 -8.51 -15.22 0.74
N ASN A 30 -9.73 -14.72 0.69
CA ASN A 30 -10.75 -15.13 -0.28
C ASN A 30 -10.79 -14.26 -1.55
N HIS A 31 -9.98 -13.20 -1.63
CA HIS A 31 -9.88 -12.38 -2.83
C HIS A 31 -8.83 -12.93 -3.80
N SER A 32 -8.99 -12.60 -5.09
CA SER A 32 -7.98 -12.92 -6.11
C SER A 32 -6.60 -12.46 -5.64
N ASN A 33 -5.57 -13.30 -5.82
CA ASN A 33 -4.20 -12.98 -5.44
C ASN A 33 -3.61 -11.74 -6.17
N VAL A 34 -4.36 -11.17 -7.12
CA VAL A 34 -3.98 -9.99 -7.88
C VAL A 34 -4.60 -8.75 -7.23
N LEU A 35 -3.75 -7.88 -6.71
CA LEU A 35 -4.16 -6.61 -6.11
C LEU A 35 -4.27 -5.47 -7.12
N PHE A 36 -3.58 -5.53 -8.26
CA PHE A 36 -3.66 -4.52 -9.31
C PHE A 36 -2.99 -5.04 -10.58
N THR A 37 -3.32 -4.41 -11.71
CA THR A 37 -2.66 -4.65 -12.99
C THR A 37 -2.08 -3.32 -13.47
N LEU A 38 -0.83 -3.37 -13.95
CA LEU A 38 -0.16 -2.25 -14.58
C LEU A 38 0.10 -2.60 -16.03
N LYS A 39 -0.09 -1.62 -16.91
CA LYS A 39 0.35 -1.73 -18.30
C LYS A 39 1.89 -1.66 -18.32
N GLU A 40 2.49 -2.41 -19.23
CA GLU A 40 3.93 -2.38 -19.47
C GLU A 40 4.42 -0.94 -19.75
N GLU A 41 5.64 -0.62 -19.30
CA GLU A 41 6.26 0.71 -19.39
C GLU A 41 5.45 1.87 -18.79
N SER A 42 4.44 1.59 -17.95
CA SER A 42 3.62 2.64 -17.35
C SER A 42 4.21 3.11 -16.01
N ASN A 43 4.43 4.42 -15.92
CA ASN A 43 4.78 5.06 -14.65
C ASN A 43 3.62 4.90 -13.64
N TYR A 44 3.97 4.56 -12.41
CA TYR A 44 3.00 4.42 -11.33
C TYR A 44 3.55 5.00 -10.03
N ARG A 45 2.62 5.32 -9.12
CA ARG A 45 2.89 5.70 -7.75
C ARG A 45 2.14 4.76 -6.81
N LEU A 46 2.78 4.35 -5.73
CA LEU A 46 2.10 3.67 -4.63
C LEU A 46 1.44 4.71 -3.72
N LYS A 47 0.20 4.44 -3.34
CA LYS A 47 -0.56 5.25 -2.39
C LYS A 47 -0.89 4.40 -1.17
N LEU A 48 -0.42 4.83 -0.01
CA LEU A 48 -0.66 4.16 1.26
C LEU A 48 -1.52 5.09 2.12
N THR A 49 -2.65 4.59 2.58
CA THR A 49 -3.49 5.33 3.54
C THR A 49 -3.34 4.67 4.89
N PHE A 50 -3.04 5.45 5.90
CA PHE A 50 -2.92 4.99 7.28
C PHE A 50 -3.63 5.95 8.23
N ARG A 51 -3.99 5.43 9.40
CA ARG A 51 -4.56 6.19 10.50
C ARG A 51 -3.54 6.31 11.62
N VAL A 52 -3.50 7.47 12.24
CA VAL A 52 -2.70 7.73 13.45
C VAL A 52 -3.67 8.02 14.59
N LYS A 53 -3.44 7.42 15.76
CA LYS A 53 -4.20 7.70 16.98
C LYS A 53 -3.25 8.06 18.14
N TYR A 54 -3.84 8.74 19.12
CA TYR A 54 -3.26 9.16 20.41
C TYR A 54 -2.18 10.24 20.37
N ASN A 55 -1.19 10.13 19.49
CA ASN A 55 -0.09 11.10 19.46
C ASN A 55 0.52 11.28 18.08
N ILE A 56 1.16 12.44 17.87
CA ILE A 56 1.98 12.71 16.69
C ILE A 56 3.33 12.01 16.86
N PHE A 57 3.86 11.49 15.76
CA PHE A 57 5.18 10.88 15.72
C PHE A 57 5.98 11.44 14.54
N SER A 58 7.30 11.37 14.66
CA SER A 58 8.25 11.70 13.58
C SER A 58 8.95 10.44 13.10
N GLY A 59 9.47 10.46 11.87
CA GLY A 59 10.28 9.37 11.34
C GLY A 59 9.47 8.23 10.72
N LEU A 60 8.27 8.53 10.17
CA LEU A 60 7.56 7.56 9.34
C LEU A 60 8.46 7.14 8.16
N SER A 61 8.76 5.85 8.07
CA SER A 61 9.50 5.26 6.97
C SER A 61 8.66 4.20 6.28
N TYR A 62 8.84 4.08 4.96
CA TYR A 62 8.20 3.07 4.15
C TYR A 62 9.26 2.29 3.39
N SER A 63 9.16 0.96 3.41
CA SER A 63 9.96 0.06 2.60
C SER A 63 9.05 -0.78 1.70
N ASN A 64 9.49 -0.96 0.44
CA ASN A 64 8.82 -1.81 -0.52
C ASN A 64 9.78 -2.88 -1.00
N ALA A 65 9.43 -4.15 -0.80
CA ALA A 65 10.15 -5.27 -1.39
C ALA A 65 9.40 -5.75 -2.64
N ILE A 66 10.10 -5.83 -3.76
CA ILE A 66 9.57 -6.35 -5.01
C ILE A 66 10.06 -7.78 -5.15
N TRP A 67 9.17 -8.68 -5.56
CA TRP A 67 9.52 -10.09 -5.75
C TRP A 67 9.12 -10.53 -7.15
N LYS A 68 10.02 -11.23 -7.85
CA LYS A 68 9.74 -11.85 -9.15
C LYS A 68 10.17 -13.29 -9.12
N LYS A 69 9.23 -14.21 -9.36
CA LYS A 69 9.47 -15.67 -9.33
C LYS A 69 10.14 -16.13 -8.02
N GLY A 70 9.78 -15.51 -6.89
CA GLY A 70 10.32 -15.87 -5.56
C GLY A 70 11.68 -15.25 -5.23
N ILE A 71 12.26 -14.41 -6.10
CA ILE A 71 13.51 -13.69 -5.86
C ILE A 71 13.18 -12.23 -5.53
N GLN A 72 13.80 -11.69 -4.48
CA GLN A 72 13.71 -10.29 -4.06
C GLN A 72 14.67 -9.39 -4.84
#